data_AF-A0A7K7W1I2-F1
#
_entry.id   AF-A0A7K7W1I2-F1
#
_cell.length_a   1.000
_cell.length_b   1.000
_cell.length_c   1.000
_cell.angle_alpha   90.00
_cell.angle_beta   90.00
_cell.angle_gamma   90.00
#
_symmetry.space_group_name_H-M   'P 1'
#
loop_
_entity.id
_entity.type
_entity.pdbx_description
1 polymer ?
#
loop_
_entity_poly.entity_id
_entity_poly.type
_entity_poly.pdbx_seq_one_letter_code
_entity_poly.pdbx_strand_id
1 'polypeptide(L)'
;MSYDRAITVFSPDGHLFQVEYAQEAVKKGSTAVGVRGKDIVVLGVEKKSVAKLQDERTVRKICALDDNVCMAFAGLTADARIVINRARVECQSHRLTVEDPVTVEYITRYIASLKQRYTQSNGRRPFGISALIVGFDFDGTPRLYQTDPSGTYHAWKANAIGRGAKSVREFLEKNYTDEAIETDDLTIKLVIKALLEVVQSGGKNIELAVMRRDQPLKILSPEEIEKYVAEIEKEKEENEKKKQKKTS
;
A
#
# COMPACT_ATOMS: atom_id res chain seq x y z
N MET A 1 -32.92 -0.22 22.12
CA MET A 1 -32.71 -1.57 21.58
C MET A 1 -31.33 -1.62 20.94
N SER A 2 -30.43 -2.46 21.43
CA SER A 2 -29.15 -2.73 20.75
C SER A 2 -29.39 -3.78 19.67
N TYR A 3 -28.78 -3.60 18.49
CA TYR A 3 -28.85 -4.56 17.39
C TYR A 3 -27.71 -5.57 17.52
N ASP A 4 -27.79 -6.49 18.49
CA ASP A 4 -26.73 -7.45 18.82
C ASP A 4 -26.81 -8.75 17.99
N ARG A 5 -27.15 -8.65 16.70
CA ARG A 5 -27.22 -9.83 15.81
C ARG A 5 -25.81 -10.23 15.36
N ALA A 6 -25.50 -11.52 15.38
CA ALA A 6 -24.29 -12.04 14.76
C ALA A 6 -24.37 -11.82 13.24
N ILE A 7 -23.41 -11.07 12.68
CA ILE A 7 -23.34 -10.76 11.24
C ILE A 7 -22.37 -11.71 10.55
N THR A 8 -21.18 -11.88 11.13
CA THR A 8 -20.15 -12.83 10.71
C THR A 8 -20.46 -14.20 11.29
N VAL A 9 -21.05 -15.07 10.48
CA VAL A 9 -21.34 -16.46 10.82
C VAL A 9 -20.57 -17.40 9.90
N PHE A 10 -20.21 -18.58 10.41
CA PHE A 10 -19.60 -19.63 9.60
C PHE A 10 -20.63 -20.20 8.63
N SER A 11 -20.20 -20.45 7.40
CA SER A 11 -20.94 -21.26 6.44
C SER A 11 -20.90 -22.75 6.87
N PRO A 12 -21.78 -23.61 6.35
CA PRO A 12 -21.72 -25.05 6.58
C PRO A 12 -20.36 -25.66 6.21
N ASP A 13 -19.67 -25.07 5.23
CA ASP A 13 -18.35 -25.51 4.76
C ASP A 13 -17.18 -24.87 5.54
N GLY A 14 -17.45 -24.09 6.58
CA GLY A 14 -16.43 -23.44 7.42
C GLY A 14 -15.90 -22.09 6.92
N HIS A 15 -16.53 -21.50 5.89
CA HIS A 15 -16.15 -20.20 5.34
C HIS A 15 -16.77 -19.03 6.10
N LEU A 16 -16.15 -17.85 6.01
CA LEU A 16 -16.70 -16.59 6.52
C LEU A 16 -17.03 -15.65 5.38
N PHE A 17 -18.24 -15.76 4.83
CA PHE A 17 -18.65 -14.99 3.64
C PHE A 17 -18.51 -13.47 3.80
N GLN A 18 -18.73 -12.91 4.99
CA GLN A 18 -18.55 -11.48 5.23
C GLN A 18 -17.10 -11.03 5.07
N VAL A 19 -16.13 -11.90 5.38
CA VAL A 19 -14.71 -11.63 5.16
C VAL A 19 -14.36 -11.75 3.68
N GLU A 20 -14.91 -12.77 2.99
CA GLU A 20 -14.73 -12.93 1.54
C GLU A 20 -15.30 -11.73 0.78
N TYR A 21 -16.48 -11.23 1.16
CA TYR A 21 -17.06 -10.02 0.57
C TYR A 21 -16.21 -8.77 0.83
N ALA A 22 -15.61 -8.66 2.02
CA ALA A 22 -14.68 -7.58 2.32
C ALA A 22 -13.43 -7.66 1.43
N GLN A 23 -12.90 -8.86 1.17
CA GLN A 23 -11.79 -9.07 0.23
C GLN A 23 -12.19 -8.73 -1.22
N GLU A 24 -13.41 -9.07 -1.64
CA GLU A 24 -13.94 -8.65 -2.95
C GLU A 24 -14.07 -7.12 -3.07
N ALA A 25 -14.43 -6.43 -1.99
CA ALA A 25 -14.43 -4.96 -1.95
C ALA A 25 -13.01 -4.38 -2.12
N VAL A 26 -11.98 -5.03 -1.54
CA VAL A 26 -10.58 -4.66 -1.75
C VAL A 26 -10.17 -4.83 -3.21
N LYS A 27 -10.53 -5.94 -3.85
CA LYS A 27 -10.21 -6.21 -5.27
C LYS A 27 -10.78 -5.17 -6.23
N LYS A 28 -11.86 -4.49 -5.85
CA LYS A 28 -12.46 -3.38 -6.60
C LYS A 28 -11.81 -2.01 -6.34
N GLY A 29 -10.97 -1.90 -5.30
CA GLY A 29 -10.23 -0.69 -4.96
C GLY A 29 -9.08 -0.39 -5.93
N SER A 30 -8.62 0.87 -5.98
CA SER A 30 -7.43 1.23 -6.77
C SER A 30 -6.20 0.46 -6.32
N THR A 31 -5.31 0.19 -7.27
CA THR A 31 -4.05 -0.53 -7.03
C THR A 31 -3.13 0.28 -6.13
N ALA A 32 -2.47 -0.38 -5.18
CA ALA A 32 -1.37 0.17 -4.40
C ALA A 32 -0.21 -0.82 -4.40
N VAL A 33 1.01 -0.32 -4.48
CA VAL A 33 2.25 -1.09 -4.57
C VAL A 33 3.22 -0.57 -3.53
N GLY A 34 3.90 -1.49 -2.84
CA GLY A 34 4.97 -1.19 -1.91
C GLY A 34 6.23 -1.96 -2.28
N VAL A 35 7.37 -1.29 -2.29
CA VAL A 35 8.68 -1.91 -2.54
C VAL A 35 9.68 -1.40 -1.50
N ARG A 36 10.41 -2.33 -0.91
CA ARG A 36 11.55 -2.06 -0.03
C ARG A 36 12.85 -2.08 -0.83
N GLY A 37 13.61 -0.98 -0.79
CA GLY A 37 15.02 -0.95 -1.17
C GLY A 37 15.94 -1.16 0.02
N LYS A 38 17.24 -0.83 -0.11
CA LYS A 38 18.22 -0.95 0.98
C LYS A 38 17.99 0.11 2.08
N ASP A 39 17.91 1.38 1.69
CA ASP A 39 17.76 2.54 2.60
C ASP A 39 16.49 3.38 2.31
N ILE A 40 15.56 2.79 1.54
CA ILE A 40 14.34 3.44 1.04
C ILE A 40 13.17 2.47 1.10
N VAL A 41 11.97 3.00 1.38
CA VAL A 41 10.71 2.31 1.14
C VAL A 41 9.77 3.21 0.36
N VAL A 42 9.15 2.66 -0.67
CA VAL A 42 8.34 3.41 -1.63
C VAL A 42 6.93 2.85 -1.66
N LEU A 43 5.95 3.73 -1.52
CA LEU A 43 4.54 3.44 -1.76
C LEU A 43 4.10 4.16 -3.03
N GLY A 44 3.55 3.41 -3.96
CA GLY A 44 2.88 3.94 -5.14
C GLY A 44 1.40 3.60 -5.11
N VAL A 45 0.52 4.56 -5.38
CA VAL A 45 -0.91 4.33 -5.47
C VAL A 45 -1.44 4.84 -6.81
N GLU A 46 -2.36 4.08 -7.37
CA GLU A 46 -3.14 4.52 -8.50
C GLU A 46 -4.17 5.58 -8.04
N LYS A 47 -3.99 6.80 -8.53
CA LYS A 47 -4.93 7.91 -8.37
C LYS A 47 -5.95 7.83 -9.50
N LYS A 48 -7.24 7.78 -9.16
CA LYS A 48 -8.29 8.00 -10.15
C LYS A 48 -8.27 9.47 -10.53
N SER A 49 -8.26 9.76 -11.83
CA SER A 49 -8.47 11.11 -12.33
C SER A 49 -9.76 11.66 -11.72
N VAL A 50 -9.61 12.75 -10.96
CA VAL A 50 -10.75 13.43 -10.34
C VAL A 50 -11.39 14.36 -11.36
N ALA A 51 -12.68 14.62 -11.21
CA ALA A 51 -13.34 15.61 -12.04
C ALA A 51 -12.67 16.99 -11.85
N LYS A 52 -12.61 17.82 -12.89
CA LYS A 52 -12.00 19.16 -12.83
C LYS A 52 -12.59 20.07 -11.73
N LEU A 53 -13.80 19.77 -11.26
CA LEU A 53 -14.50 20.49 -10.19
C LEU A 53 -14.18 19.96 -8.78
N GLN A 54 -13.44 18.86 -8.67
CA GLN A 54 -13.10 18.23 -7.40
C GLN A 54 -11.71 18.64 -6.95
N ASP A 55 -11.59 19.06 -5.69
CA ASP A 55 -10.30 19.38 -5.08
C ASP A 55 -9.45 18.12 -4.89
N GLU A 56 -8.32 18.07 -5.60
CA GLU A 56 -7.36 16.98 -5.56
C GLU A 56 -6.81 16.70 -4.16
N ARG A 57 -6.75 17.71 -3.29
CA ARG A 57 -6.20 17.59 -1.93
C ARG A 57 -6.98 16.57 -1.09
N THR A 58 -8.24 16.34 -1.43
CA THR A 58 -9.18 15.54 -0.61
C THR A 58 -9.06 14.03 -0.82
N VAL A 59 -8.45 13.57 -1.92
CA VAL A 59 -8.41 12.16 -2.30
C VAL A 59 -6.98 11.62 -2.18
N ARG A 60 -6.53 11.42 -0.94
CA ARG A 60 -5.23 10.78 -0.66
C ARG A 60 -5.42 9.36 -0.17
N LYS A 61 -4.61 8.45 -0.71
CA LYS A 61 -4.57 7.04 -0.28
C LYS A 61 -3.34 6.70 0.54
N ILE A 62 -2.31 7.54 0.46
CA ILE A 62 -1.11 7.45 1.28
C ILE A 62 -1.30 8.38 2.48
N CYS A 63 -1.13 7.85 3.69
CA CYS A 63 -1.38 8.54 4.94
C CYS A 63 -0.24 8.27 5.94
N ALA A 64 0.35 9.34 6.47
CA ALA A 64 1.27 9.25 7.61
C ALA A 64 0.49 8.85 8.87
N LEU A 65 1.00 7.83 9.58
CA LEU A 65 0.49 7.39 10.88
C LEU A 65 1.34 7.99 12.01
N ASP A 66 2.65 8.01 11.81
CA ASP A 66 3.65 8.65 12.66
C ASP A 66 4.81 9.13 11.77
N ASP A 67 5.83 9.77 12.34
CA ASP A 67 6.97 10.29 11.58
C ASP A 67 7.73 9.19 10.82
N ASN A 68 7.85 8.00 11.42
CA ASN A 68 8.54 6.84 10.87
C ASN A 68 7.61 5.81 10.19
N VAL A 69 6.29 6.04 10.16
CA VAL A 69 5.31 5.07 9.63
C VAL A 69 4.29 5.72 8.69
N CYS A 70 4.14 5.10 7.51
CA CYS A 70 3.15 5.48 6.52
C CYS A 70 2.29 4.27 6.10
N MET A 71 1.07 4.55 5.66
CA MET A 71 0.08 3.55 5.26
C MET A 71 -0.54 3.92 3.91
N ALA A 72 -0.58 2.96 2.99
CA ALA A 72 -1.44 2.98 1.81
C ALA A 72 -2.56 1.94 1.96
N PHE A 73 -3.72 2.17 1.33
CA PHE A 73 -4.83 1.23 1.41
C PHE A 73 -5.59 1.07 0.09
N ALA A 74 -6.24 -0.08 -0.05
CA ALA A 74 -7.22 -0.39 -1.09
C ALA A 74 -8.52 -0.89 -0.45
N GLY A 75 -9.66 -0.50 -1.03
CA GLY A 75 -10.99 -0.80 -0.52
C GLY A 75 -11.79 0.46 -0.18
N LEU A 76 -12.63 0.38 0.85
CA LEU A 76 -13.54 1.47 1.26
C LEU A 76 -12.80 2.61 1.99
N THR A 77 -12.82 3.82 1.42
CA THR A 77 -12.14 5.01 1.99
C THR A 77 -12.69 5.41 3.36
N ALA A 78 -13.99 5.24 3.60
CA ALA A 78 -14.61 5.55 4.89
C ALA A 78 -14.09 4.64 6.01
N ASP A 79 -13.99 3.34 5.73
CA ASP A 79 -13.41 2.34 6.64
C ASP A 79 -11.94 2.64 6.93
N ALA A 80 -11.17 2.97 5.88
CA ALA A 80 -9.76 3.34 6.01
C ALA A 80 -9.55 4.52 6.97
N ARG A 81 -10.39 5.55 6.89
CA ARG A 81 -10.31 6.72 7.78
C ARG A 81 -10.41 6.33 9.26
N ILE A 82 -11.29 5.39 9.60
CA ILE A 82 -11.45 4.93 10.99
C ILE A 82 -10.18 4.20 11.45
N VAL A 83 -9.64 3.31 10.62
CA VAL A 83 -8.42 2.55 10.93
C VAL A 83 -7.22 3.48 11.09
N ILE A 84 -7.05 4.46 10.18
CA ILE A 84 -5.97 5.45 10.22
C ILE A 84 -6.03 6.27 11.51
N ASN A 85 -7.22 6.77 11.89
CA ASN A 85 -7.36 7.57 13.11
C ASN A 85 -7.08 6.74 14.37
N ARG A 86 -7.54 5.48 14.42
CA ARG A 86 -7.22 4.56 15.52
C ARG A 86 -5.73 4.29 15.62
N ALA A 87 -5.06 4.05 14.48
CA ALA A 87 -3.63 3.82 14.44
C ALA A 87 -2.83 5.05 14.90
N ARG A 88 -3.20 6.27 14.47
CA ARG A 88 -2.56 7.50 14.95
C ARG A 88 -2.64 7.67 16.46
N VAL A 89 -3.82 7.43 17.05
CA VAL A 89 -4.00 7.48 18.50
C VAL A 89 -3.13 6.44 19.18
N GLU A 90 -3.05 5.22 18.63
CA GLU A 90 -2.18 4.17 19.16
C GLU A 90 -0.70 4.56 19.13
N CYS A 91 -0.21 5.15 18.04
CA CYS A 91 1.18 5.61 17.96
C CYS A 91 1.49 6.60 19.08
N GLN A 92 0.60 7.56 19.33
CA GLN A 92 0.78 8.55 20.40
C GLN A 92 0.67 7.94 21.79
N SER A 93 -0.25 6.98 21.99
CA SER A 93 -0.40 6.28 23.25
C SER A 93 0.83 5.43 23.59
N HIS A 94 1.39 4.75 22.58
CA HIS A 94 2.63 3.99 22.74
C HIS A 94 3.78 4.92 23.10
N ARG A 95 3.95 6.02 22.36
CA ARG A 95 5.02 7.00 22.62
C ARG A 95 4.93 7.61 24.03
N LEU A 96 3.72 7.86 24.54
CA LEU A 96 3.53 8.35 25.90
C LEU A 96 3.94 7.32 26.97
N THR A 97 3.81 6.03 26.67
CA THR A 97 4.02 4.94 27.65
C THR A 97 5.44 4.39 27.60
N VAL A 98 6.01 4.27 26.41
CA VAL A 98 7.30 3.61 26.14
C VAL A 98 8.41 4.63 25.86
N GLU A 99 8.07 5.92 25.71
CA GLU A 99 8.96 7.03 25.33
C GLU A 99 9.60 6.91 23.94
N ASP A 100 9.56 5.73 23.31
CA ASP A 100 10.00 5.48 21.95
C ASP A 100 8.84 5.47 20.92
N PRO A 101 9.12 5.83 19.64
CA PRO A 101 8.18 5.64 18.53
C PRO A 101 7.81 4.17 18.32
N VAL A 102 6.69 3.93 17.65
CA VAL A 102 6.24 2.57 17.33
C VAL A 102 7.17 1.90 16.31
N THR A 103 7.40 0.60 16.46
CA THR A 103 7.92 -0.22 15.36
C THR A 103 6.83 -0.46 14.32
N VAL A 104 7.23 -0.68 13.06
CA VAL A 104 6.28 -0.90 11.96
C VAL A 104 5.47 -2.17 12.18
N GLU A 105 6.09 -3.21 12.76
CA GLU A 105 5.38 -4.45 13.09
C GLU A 105 4.35 -4.23 14.21
N TYR A 106 4.69 -3.49 15.26
CA TYR A 106 3.78 -3.26 16.39
C TYR A 106 2.47 -2.62 15.93
N ILE A 107 2.56 -1.53 15.18
CA ILE A 107 1.37 -0.82 14.69
C ILE A 107 0.60 -1.65 13.66
N THR A 108 1.29 -2.48 12.86
CA THR A 108 0.66 -3.45 11.97
C THR A 108 -0.16 -4.47 12.74
N ARG A 109 0.39 -5.03 13.83
CA ARG A 109 -0.28 -6.01 14.70
C ARG A 109 -1.50 -5.40 15.38
N TYR A 110 -1.42 -4.15 15.82
CA TYR A 110 -2.55 -3.41 16.35
C TYR A 110 -3.68 -3.28 15.32
N ILE A 111 -3.36 -2.84 14.09
CA ILE A 111 -4.33 -2.70 13.00
C ILE A 111 -4.96 -4.06 12.65
N ALA A 112 -4.16 -5.11 12.58
CA ALA A 112 -4.62 -6.47 12.30
C ALA A 112 -5.60 -6.96 13.37
N SER A 113 -5.25 -6.76 14.64
CA SER A 113 -6.11 -7.10 15.79
C SER A 113 -7.39 -6.27 15.82
N LEU A 114 -7.34 -4.98 15.47
CA LEU A 114 -8.52 -4.13 15.31
C LEU A 114 -9.46 -4.68 14.24
N LYS A 115 -8.93 -5.11 13.08
CA LYS A 115 -9.73 -5.74 12.02
C LYS A 115 -10.35 -7.06 12.49
N GLN A 116 -9.56 -7.93 13.10
CA GLN A 116 -9.99 -9.24 13.61
C GLN A 116 -11.10 -9.11 14.66
N ARG A 117 -11.00 -8.15 15.59
CA ARG A 117 -12.08 -7.91 16.57
C ARG A 117 -13.42 -7.59 15.91
N TYR A 118 -13.42 -6.87 14.79
CA TYR A 118 -14.64 -6.54 14.04
C TYR A 118 -15.20 -7.73 13.25
N THR A 119 -14.41 -8.79 13.02
CA THR A 119 -14.93 -10.04 12.44
C THR A 119 -15.57 -10.95 13.48
N GLN A 120 -15.29 -10.75 14.78
CA GLN A 120 -15.80 -11.57 15.88
C GLN A 120 -16.79 -10.85 16.80
N SER A 121 -17.01 -9.55 16.61
CA SER A 121 -17.95 -8.75 17.42
C SER A 121 -19.37 -8.77 16.84
N ASN A 122 -20.36 -9.00 17.70
CA ASN A 122 -21.77 -8.89 17.32
C ASN A 122 -22.14 -7.47 16.84
N GLY A 123 -23.06 -7.38 15.89
CA GLY A 123 -23.53 -6.11 15.33
C GLY A 123 -22.50 -5.34 14.50
N ARG A 124 -21.31 -5.89 14.24
CA ARG A 124 -20.26 -5.25 13.43
C ARG A 124 -19.97 -6.06 12.18
N ARG A 125 -19.71 -5.35 11.08
CA ARG A 125 -19.16 -5.95 9.86
C ARG A 125 -17.63 -5.81 9.82
N PRO A 126 -16.90 -6.70 9.13
CA PRO A 126 -15.48 -6.52 8.85
C PRO A 126 -15.19 -5.21 8.12
N PHE A 127 -13.99 -4.69 8.32
CA PHE A 127 -13.48 -3.57 7.52
C PHE A 127 -13.19 -4.03 6.09
N GLY A 128 -13.71 -3.30 5.11
CA GLY A 128 -13.53 -3.59 3.69
C GLY A 128 -12.23 -3.03 3.11
N ILE A 129 -11.09 -3.19 3.82
CA ILE A 129 -9.79 -2.65 3.39
C ILE A 129 -8.64 -3.65 3.60
N SER A 130 -7.71 -3.68 2.64
CA SER A 130 -6.33 -4.14 2.86
C SER A 130 -5.42 -2.93 2.92
N ALA A 131 -4.32 -3.04 3.66
CA ALA A 131 -3.37 -1.95 3.82
C ALA A 131 -1.94 -2.42 3.64
N LEU A 132 -1.13 -1.59 2.98
CA LEU A 132 0.33 -1.67 2.98
C LEU A 132 0.84 -0.67 4.01
N ILE A 133 1.62 -1.14 4.97
CA ILE A 133 2.19 -0.34 6.05
C ILE A 133 3.69 -0.39 5.88
N VAL A 134 4.29 0.79 5.77
CA VAL A 134 5.72 0.93 5.54
C VAL A 134 6.33 1.86 6.57
N GLY A 135 7.61 1.71 6.80
CA GLY A 135 8.34 2.60 7.68
C GLY A 135 9.77 2.13 7.92
N PHE A 136 10.41 2.81 8.85
CA PHE A 136 11.70 2.44 9.40
C PHE A 136 11.56 2.16 10.88
N ASP A 137 12.16 1.06 11.34
CA ASP A 137 12.38 0.83 12.76
C ASP A 137 13.65 1.58 13.21
N PHE A 138 13.92 1.58 14.52
CA PHE A 138 15.07 2.28 15.12
C PHE A 138 16.44 1.82 14.56
N ASP A 139 16.54 0.56 14.12
CA ASP A 139 17.75 0.02 13.48
C ASP A 139 18.00 0.61 12.07
N GLY A 140 17.03 1.35 11.53
CA GLY A 140 17.05 1.88 10.17
C GLY A 140 16.72 0.83 9.10
N THR A 141 16.19 -0.34 9.49
CA THR A 141 15.74 -1.35 8.54
C THR A 141 14.40 -0.91 7.92
N PRO A 142 14.28 -0.81 6.58
CA PRO A 142 12.99 -0.56 5.97
C PRO A 142 12.07 -1.78 6.13
N ARG A 143 10.83 -1.52 6.49
CA ARG A 143 9.78 -2.55 6.66
C ARG A 143 8.63 -2.30 5.71
N LEU A 144 8.08 -3.39 5.19
CA LEU A 144 6.84 -3.41 4.42
C LEU A 144 5.98 -4.56 4.96
N TYR A 145 4.84 -4.22 5.52
CA TYR A 145 3.83 -5.15 5.98
C TYR A 145 2.54 -4.97 5.20
N GLN A 146 1.76 -6.03 5.13
CA GLN A 146 0.43 -6.00 4.56
C GLN A 146 -0.57 -6.61 5.54
N THR A 147 -1.74 -5.98 5.66
CA THR A 147 -2.86 -6.48 6.47
C THR A 147 -4.08 -6.72 5.60
N ASP A 148 -4.83 -7.78 5.92
CA ASP A 148 -6.08 -8.14 5.23
C ASP A 148 -7.33 -7.89 6.08
N PRO A 149 -8.54 -7.84 5.46
CA PRO A 149 -9.81 -7.78 6.16
C PRO A 149 -10.04 -8.89 7.18
N SER A 150 -9.40 -10.05 7.00
CA SER A 150 -9.40 -11.18 7.96
C SER A 150 -8.73 -10.84 9.29
N GLY A 151 -7.91 -9.79 9.33
CA GLY A 151 -7.08 -9.44 10.48
C GLY A 151 -5.77 -10.21 10.58
N THR A 152 -5.33 -10.84 9.49
CA THR A 152 -3.96 -11.39 9.36
C THR A 152 -3.00 -10.31 8.84
N TYR A 153 -1.71 -10.49 9.11
CA TYR A 153 -0.65 -9.64 8.60
C TYR A 153 0.62 -10.41 8.26
N HIS A 154 1.36 -9.95 7.26
CA HIS A 154 2.60 -10.57 6.80
C HIS A 154 3.62 -9.51 6.36
N ALA A 155 4.91 -9.82 6.51
CA ALA A 155 6.02 -9.02 6.01
C ALA A 155 6.32 -9.35 4.53
N TRP A 156 6.71 -8.34 3.76
CA TRP A 156 6.97 -8.47 2.32
C TRP A 156 8.24 -7.72 1.91
N LYS A 157 8.90 -8.19 0.84
CA LYS A 157 9.97 -7.44 0.16
C LYS A 157 9.39 -6.43 -0.83
N ALA A 158 8.41 -6.90 -1.62
CA ALA A 158 7.56 -6.09 -2.47
C ALA A 158 6.15 -6.70 -2.44
N ASN A 159 5.11 -5.87 -2.51
CA ASN A 159 3.74 -6.36 -2.54
C ASN A 159 2.80 -5.38 -3.25
N ALA A 160 1.65 -5.89 -3.69
CA ALA A 160 0.59 -5.10 -4.30
C ALA A 160 -0.79 -5.51 -3.75
N ILE A 161 -1.68 -4.53 -3.61
CA ILE A 161 -3.09 -4.72 -3.21
C ILE A 161 -4.02 -3.94 -4.15
N GLY A 162 -5.31 -4.28 -4.12
CA GLY A 162 -6.33 -3.64 -4.96
C GLY A 162 -6.54 -4.37 -6.29
N ARG A 163 -7.13 -3.66 -7.27
CA ARG A 163 -7.41 -4.21 -8.60
C ARG A 163 -6.13 -4.58 -9.33
N GLY A 164 -6.14 -5.70 -10.05
CA GLY A 164 -4.98 -6.16 -10.82
C GLY A 164 -3.75 -6.56 -9.98
N ALA A 165 -3.88 -6.65 -8.64
CA ALA A 165 -2.74 -6.95 -7.75
C ALA A 165 -2.03 -8.28 -8.09
N LYS A 166 -2.75 -9.28 -8.63
CA LYS A 166 -2.16 -10.54 -9.08
C LYS A 166 -1.13 -10.31 -10.20
N SER A 167 -1.50 -9.57 -11.24
CA SER A 167 -0.61 -9.24 -12.36
C SER A 167 0.59 -8.42 -11.91
N VAL A 168 0.37 -7.45 -11.01
CA VAL A 168 1.47 -6.64 -10.46
C VAL A 168 2.42 -7.48 -9.61
N ARG A 169 1.91 -8.42 -8.81
CA ARG A 169 2.75 -9.36 -8.06
C ARG A 169 3.61 -10.22 -8.99
N GLU A 170 3.03 -10.79 -10.04
CA GLU A 170 3.77 -11.59 -11.03
C GLU A 170 4.85 -10.75 -11.75
N PHE A 171 4.60 -9.46 -11.98
CA PHE A 171 5.60 -8.53 -12.47
C PHE A 171 6.72 -8.31 -11.44
N LEU A 172 6.37 -8.02 -10.18
CA LEU A 172 7.34 -7.78 -9.10
C LEU A 172 8.20 -9.01 -8.83
N GLU A 173 7.63 -10.22 -8.87
CA GLU A 173 8.36 -11.48 -8.70
C GLU A 173 9.47 -11.67 -9.75
N LYS A 174 9.30 -11.12 -10.96
CA LYS A 174 10.30 -11.18 -12.04
C LYS A 174 11.31 -10.04 -12.02
N ASN A 175 10.94 -8.88 -11.47
CA ASN A 175 11.71 -7.64 -11.60
C ASN A 175 12.33 -7.14 -10.28
N TYR A 176 11.94 -7.71 -9.14
CA TYR A 176 12.59 -7.45 -7.86
C TYR A 176 13.88 -8.28 -7.77
N THR A 177 14.99 -7.67 -8.17
CA THR A 177 16.35 -8.22 -8.04
C THR A 177 17.22 -7.25 -7.24
N ASP A 178 18.38 -7.71 -6.76
CA ASP A 178 19.29 -6.86 -5.98
C ASP A 178 19.78 -5.66 -6.81
N GLU A 179 19.99 -5.83 -8.12
CA GLU A 179 20.36 -4.74 -9.04
C GLU A 179 19.21 -3.74 -9.24
N ALA A 180 17.96 -4.21 -9.22
CA ALA A 180 16.79 -3.36 -9.41
C ALA A 180 16.47 -2.49 -8.18
N ILE A 181 17.04 -2.82 -7.02
CA ILE A 181 16.86 -2.09 -5.76
C ILE A 181 18.16 -1.50 -5.21
N GLU A 182 19.24 -1.55 -6.00
CA GLU A 182 20.58 -1.10 -5.60
C GLU A 182 20.60 0.38 -5.22
N THR A 183 19.80 1.19 -5.91
CA THR A 183 19.68 2.64 -5.65
C THR A 183 18.24 3.05 -5.43
N ASP A 184 18.07 4.19 -4.76
CA ASP A 184 16.77 4.81 -4.51
C ASP A 184 16.00 5.07 -5.81
N ASP A 185 16.68 5.61 -6.83
CA ASP A 185 16.08 5.93 -8.12
C ASP A 185 15.61 4.69 -8.87
N LEU A 186 16.38 3.59 -8.82
CA LEU A 186 15.96 2.31 -9.41
C LEU A 186 14.76 1.72 -8.68
N THR A 187 14.72 1.83 -7.35
CA THR A 187 13.59 1.38 -6.54
C THR A 187 12.31 2.16 -6.87
N ILE A 188 12.41 3.49 -7.02
CA ILE A 188 11.30 4.35 -7.46
C ILE A 188 10.84 3.96 -8.86
N LYS A 189 11.78 3.76 -9.80
CA LYS A 189 11.45 3.30 -11.16
C LYS A 189 10.76 1.93 -11.16
N LEU A 190 11.16 1.01 -10.29
CA LEU A 190 10.52 -0.31 -10.17
C LEU A 190 9.05 -0.20 -9.74
N VAL A 191 8.74 0.66 -8.77
CA VAL A 191 7.35 0.93 -8.35
C VAL A 191 6.53 1.53 -9.49
N ILE A 192 7.07 2.50 -10.22
CA ILE A 192 6.39 3.12 -11.35
C ILE A 192 6.15 2.08 -12.47
N LYS A 193 7.17 1.28 -12.83
CA LYS A 193 7.04 0.20 -13.81
C LYS A 193 5.93 -0.78 -13.40
N ALA A 194 5.88 -1.17 -12.13
CA ALA A 194 4.86 -2.07 -11.60
C ALA A 194 3.44 -1.48 -11.65
N LEU A 195 3.28 -0.18 -11.40
CA LEU A 195 1.97 0.49 -11.52
C LEU A 195 1.52 0.65 -12.98
N LEU A 196 2.45 0.91 -13.89
CA LEU A 196 2.16 1.05 -15.33
C LEU A 196 1.64 -0.26 -15.96
N GLU A 197 1.81 -1.42 -15.33
CA GLU A 197 1.17 -2.68 -15.75
C GLU A 197 -0.36 -2.64 -15.64
N VAL A 198 -0.92 -1.74 -14.81
CA VAL A 198 -2.37 -1.64 -14.57
C VAL A 198 -2.92 -0.26 -14.96
N VAL A 199 -2.11 0.79 -14.86
CA VAL A 199 -2.52 2.18 -15.12
C VAL A 199 -2.40 2.51 -16.62
N GLN A 200 -3.52 2.80 -17.27
CA GLN A 200 -3.58 3.04 -18.72
C GLN A 200 -3.13 4.44 -19.19
N SER A 201 -2.98 5.44 -18.30
CA SER A 201 -2.90 6.86 -18.70
C SER A 201 -1.64 7.63 -18.25
N GLY A 202 -0.49 6.94 -18.15
CA GLY A 202 0.78 7.60 -17.82
C GLY A 202 0.85 8.21 -16.41
N GLY A 203 1.87 9.02 -16.15
CA GLY A 203 2.25 9.49 -14.79
C GLY A 203 1.18 10.29 -14.01
N LYS A 204 0.19 10.88 -14.69
CA LYS A 204 -0.84 11.74 -14.05
C LYS A 204 -1.77 10.99 -13.09
N ASN A 205 -1.92 9.69 -13.28
CA ASN A 205 -2.76 8.83 -12.45
C ASN A 205 -1.94 8.06 -11.39
N ILE A 206 -0.72 8.50 -11.12
CA ILE A 206 0.17 7.89 -10.15
C ILE A 206 0.47 8.91 -9.04
N GLU A 207 0.33 8.49 -7.80
CA GLU A 207 0.84 9.21 -6.63
C GLU A 207 1.90 8.33 -5.97
N LEU A 208 3.09 8.89 -5.74
CA LEU A 208 4.18 8.20 -5.04
C LEU A 208 4.52 8.93 -3.75
N ALA A 209 4.79 8.14 -2.72
CA ALA A 209 5.46 8.61 -1.54
C ALA A 209 6.70 7.77 -1.26
N VAL A 210 7.77 8.48 -0.93
CA VAL A 210 9.08 7.92 -0.66
C VAL A 210 9.41 8.24 0.79
N MET A 211 9.82 7.22 1.53
CA MET A 211 10.40 7.37 2.85
C MET A 211 11.82 6.83 2.78
N ARG A 212 12.79 7.66 3.19
CA ARG A 212 14.20 7.28 3.31
C ARG A 212 14.56 7.22 4.79
N ARG A 213 15.64 6.53 5.09
CA ARG A 213 16.19 6.50 6.46
C ARG A 213 16.42 7.92 6.97
N ASP A 214 15.99 8.18 8.20
CA ASP A 214 16.16 9.45 8.92
C ASP A 214 15.61 10.70 8.19
N GLN A 215 14.68 10.51 7.25
CA GLN A 215 14.04 11.60 6.51
C GLN A 215 12.51 11.51 6.61
N PRO A 216 11.82 12.66 6.64
CA PRO A 216 10.36 12.68 6.65
C PRO A 216 9.81 12.12 5.34
N LEU A 217 8.56 11.63 5.40
CA LEU A 217 7.81 11.18 4.22
C LEU A 217 7.76 12.29 3.15
N LYS A 218 8.29 12.01 1.96
CA LYS A 218 8.18 12.90 0.79
C LYS A 218 7.15 12.35 -0.18
N ILE A 219 6.09 13.11 -0.44
CA ILE A 219 5.19 12.86 -1.58
C ILE A 219 5.81 13.54 -2.81
N LEU A 220 6.02 12.80 -3.89
CA LEU A 220 6.66 13.34 -5.10
C LEU A 220 5.72 14.29 -5.84
N SER A 221 6.28 15.34 -6.45
CA SER A 221 5.50 16.24 -7.30
C SER A 221 5.11 15.53 -8.61
N PRO A 222 4.02 15.98 -9.29
CA PRO A 222 3.69 15.47 -10.61
C PRO A 222 4.84 15.57 -11.62
N GLU A 223 5.65 16.64 -11.56
CA GLU A 223 6.79 16.82 -12.47
C GLU A 223 7.90 15.79 -12.21
N GLU A 224 8.19 15.49 -10.94
CA GLU A 224 9.16 14.45 -10.57
C GLU A 224 8.72 13.09 -11.11
N ILE A 225 7.42 12.75 -10.96
CA ILE A 225 6.86 11.49 -11.45
C ILE A 225 6.91 11.44 -12.99
N GLU A 226 6.54 12.52 -13.68
CA GLU A 226 6.59 12.59 -15.15
C GLU A 226 8.01 12.40 -15.69
N LYS A 227 9.03 12.93 -15.01
CA LYS A 227 10.44 12.69 -15.37
C LYS A 227 10.79 11.21 -15.32
N TYR A 228 10.46 10.52 -14.23
CA TYR A 228 10.72 9.08 -14.12
C TYR A 228 9.95 8.27 -15.17
N VAL A 229 8.69 8.62 -15.46
CA VAL A 229 7.89 7.95 -16.49
C VAL A 229 8.52 8.13 -17.87
N ALA A 230 8.95 9.35 -18.23
CA ALA A 230 9.60 9.61 -19.50
C ALA A 230 10.93 8.85 -19.66
N GLU A 231 11.71 8.70 -18.59
CA GLU A 231 12.91 7.86 -18.61
C GLU A 231 12.57 6.37 -18.82
N ILE A 232 11.53 5.87 -18.17
CA ILE A 232 11.08 4.47 -18.30
C ILE A 232 10.60 4.17 -19.73
N GLU A 233 9.86 5.09 -20.35
CA GLU A 233 9.38 4.93 -21.73
C GLU A 233 10.55 4.90 -22.73
N LYS A 234 11.54 5.79 -22.57
CA LYS A 234 12.77 5.79 -23.38
C LYS A 234 13.56 4.49 -23.22
N GLU A 235 13.74 4.01 -21.99
CA GLU A 235 14.40 2.73 -21.70
C GLU A 235 13.69 1.55 -22.38
N LYS A 236 12.35 1.54 -22.38
CA LYS A 236 11.55 0.49 -23.05
C LYS A 236 11.77 0.51 -24.57
N GLU A 237 11.67 1.66 -25.22
CA GLU A 237 11.88 1.78 -26.66
C GLU A 237 13.30 1.35 -27.09
N GLU A 238 14.32 1.74 -26.33
CA GLU A 238 15.70 1.33 -26.61
C GLU A 238 15.89 -0.18 -26.47
N ASN A 239 15.29 -0.79 -25.46
CA ASN A 239 15.37 -2.23 -25.23
C ASN A 239 14.62 -3.02 -26.32
N GLU A 240 13.50 -2.51 -26.81
CA GLU A 240 12.78 -3.10 -27.95
C GLU A 240 13.59 -3.00 -29.25
N LYS A 241 14.17 -1.83 -29.55
CA LYS A 241 15.05 -1.63 -30.72
C LYS A 241 16.29 -2.53 -30.65
N LYS A 242 16.88 -2.71 -29.47
CA LYS A 242 18.02 -3.63 -29.24
C LYS A 242 17.62 -5.10 -29.42
N LYS A 243 16.41 -5.50 -28.99
CA LYS A 243 15.90 -6.86 -29.22
C LYS A 243 15.69 -7.12 -30.71
N GLN A 244 15.04 -6.20 -31.44
CA GLN A 244 14.81 -6.33 -32.88
C GLN A 244 16.10 -6.41 -33.70
N LYS A 245 17.14 -5.65 -33.31
CA LYS A 245 18.48 -5.71 -33.94
C LYS A 245 19.25 -6.99 -33.64
N LYS A 246 18.91 -7.75 -32.59
CA LYS A 246 19.55 -9.03 -32.25
C LYS A 246 18.88 -10.23 -32.94
N THR A 247 17.62 -10.07 -33.37
CA THR A 247 16.87 -11.09 -34.12
C THR A 247 16.92 -10.92 -35.64
N SER A 248 17.53 -9.84 -36.15
CA SER A 248 17.86 -9.64 -37.57
C SER A 248 19.32 -9.99 -37.82
#